data_AF-A0A8J5PKF9-F1
#
_entry.id   AF-A0A8J5PKF9-F1
#
_cell.length_a   1.000
_cell.length_b   1.000
_cell.length_c   1.000
_cell.angle_alpha   90.00
_cell.angle_beta   90.00
_cell.angle_gamma   90.00
#
_symmetry.space_group_name_H-M   'P 1'
#
loop_
_entity.id
_entity.type
_entity.pdbx_description
1 polymer ?
#
loop_
_entity_poly.entity_id
_entity_poly.type
_entity_poly.pdbx_seq_one_letter_code
_entity_poly.pdbx_strand_id
1 'polypeptide(L)'
;MAPITAVRGDHTKWQCMTTVNGQCCEVNDMFEFGQDDRVRTIRVPIRACPKCKLVRGILTLALRENWDIIGHLKNYTALGEEIWKYRVPYDVDEPGPIVDRTVAEFTDGDFVYEEGADGSTTSGS
;
A
#
# COMPACT_ATOMS: atom_id res chain seq x y z
N MET A 1 -8.41 -4.57 -13.74
CA MET A 1 -7.38 -5.22 -12.92
C MET A 1 -7.35 -4.37 -11.68
N ALA A 2 -7.75 -4.92 -10.53
CA ALA A 2 -7.69 -4.16 -9.30
C ALA A 2 -6.23 -3.79 -9.00
N PRO A 3 -5.97 -2.60 -8.47
CA PRO A 3 -4.63 -2.08 -8.22
C PRO A 3 -3.82 -3.02 -7.32
N ILE A 4 -2.66 -3.47 -7.79
CA ILE A 4 -1.75 -4.37 -7.06
C ILE A 4 -0.77 -3.54 -6.24
N THR A 5 -0.81 -3.71 -4.92
CA THR A 5 0.16 -3.07 -4.03
C THR A 5 1.26 -4.06 -3.67
N ALA A 6 2.51 -3.71 -3.94
CA ALA A 6 3.67 -4.48 -3.47
C ALA A 6 4.06 -4.06 -2.05
N VAL A 7 4.12 -5.03 -1.14
CA VAL A 7 4.43 -4.81 0.27
C VAL A 7 5.62 -5.69 0.67
N ARG A 8 6.53 -5.17 1.51
CA ARG A 8 7.63 -5.99 2.05
C ARG A 8 7.09 -7.06 3.00
N GLY A 9 7.74 -8.22 3.06
CA GLY A 9 7.33 -9.32 3.95
C GLY A 9 7.30 -8.94 5.43
N ASP A 10 8.21 -8.05 5.84
CA ASP A 10 8.35 -7.54 7.21
C ASP A 10 7.42 -6.37 7.53
N HIS A 11 6.62 -5.90 6.57
CA HIS A 11 5.57 -4.91 6.80
C HIS A 11 4.27 -5.62 7.17
N THR A 12 4.15 -5.98 8.45
CA THR A 12 3.02 -6.77 8.97
C THR A 12 1.99 -5.93 9.73
N LYS A 13 2.31 -4.69 10.08
CA LYS A 13 1.45 -3.78 10.85
C LYS A 13 1.46 -2.37 10.25
N TRP A 14 0.43 -1.58 10.55
CA TRP A 14 0.37 -0.17 10.18
C TRP A 14 -0.31 0.69 11.25
N GLN A 15 0.15 1.93 11.41
CA GLN A 15 -0.44 2.85 12.40
C GLN A 15 -1.34 3.87 11.72
N CYS A 16 -2.61 3.90 12.13
CA CYS A 16 -3.56 4.90 11.68
C CYS A 16 -3.21 6.26 12.32
N MET A 17 -2.84 7.23 11.47
CA MET A 17 -2.43 8.57 11.91
C MET A 17 -3.60 9.51 12.21
N THR A 18 -4.84 9.03 12.11
CA THR A 18 -6.02 9.80 12.49
C THR A 18 -6.00 10.04 13.99
N THR A 19 -6.16 11.31 14.38
CA THR A 19 -6.23 11.69 15.79
C THR A 19 -7.68 11.68 16.24
N VAL A 20 -8.00 10.90 17.27
CA VAL A 20 -9.30 10.89 17.94
C VAL A 20 -9.05 11.30 19.39
N ASN A 21 -9.71 12.35 19.88
CA ASN A 21 -9.50 12.90 21.24
C ASN A 21 -8.03 13.21 21.57
N GLY A 22 -7.26 13.71 20.61
CA GLY A 22 -5.84 14.06 20.80
C GLY A 22 -4.87 12.87 20.78
N GLN A 23 -5.35 11.65 20.56
CA GLN A 23 -4.51 10.45 20.46
C GLN A 23 -4.56 9.87 19.05
N CYS A 24 -3.41 9.47 18.52
CA CYS A 24 -3.38 8.69 17.29
C CYS A 24 -4.14 7.38 17.50
N CYS A 25 -4.81 6.94 16.45
CA CYS A 25 -5.50 5.68 16.45
C CYS A 25 -4.50 4.50 16.58
N GLU A 26 -5.05 3.31 16.83
CA GLU A 26 -4.27 2.12 17.15
C GLU A 26 -3.46 1.58 15.97
N VAL A 27 -2.46 0.76 16.30
CA VAL A 27 -1.72 -0.07 15.34
C VAL A 27 -2.62 -1.21 14.91
N ASN A 28 -2.69 -1.43 13.60
CA ASN A 28 -3.56 -2.41 12.97
C ASN A 28 -2.72 -3.44 12.23
N ASP A 29 -3.26 -4.64 12.05
CA ASP A 29 -2.68 -5.62 11.15
C ASP A 29 -2.67 -5.10 9.71
N MET A 30 -1.57 -5.36 8.99
CA MET A 30 -1.48 -5.06 7.56
C MET A 30 -2.41 -5.96 6.76
N PHE A 31 -2.55 -7.20 7.19
CA PHE A 31 -3.31 -8.23 6.49
C PHE A 31 -4.18 -9.04 7.44
N GLU A 32 -5.31 -9.53 6.93
CA GLU A 32 -6.06 -10.65 7.50
C GLU A 32 -5.85 -11.92 6.66
N PHE A 33 -6.21 -13.09 7.21
CA PHE A 33 -6.19 -14.34 6.46
C PHE A 33 -7.50 -14.51 5.70
N GLY A 34 -7.41 -14.74 4.39
CA GLY A 34 -8.54 -15.06 3.53
C GLY A 34 -8.31 -16.35 2.74
N GLN A 35 -9.25 -16.67 1.86
CA GLN A 35 -9.10 -17.74 0.87
C GLN A 35 -9.38 -17.18 -0.53
N ASP A 36 -8.63 -17.63 -1.52
CA ASP A 36 -8.95 -17.36 -2.93
C ASP A 36 -10.05 -18.33 -3.45
N ASP A 37 -10.50 -18.14 -4.70
CA ASP A 37 -11.50 -18.99 -5.36
C ASP A 37 -11.08 -20.46 -5.50
N ARG A 38 -9.83 -20.80 -5.14
CA ARG A 38 -9.26 -22.14 -5.16
C ARG A 38 -8.95 -22.66 -3.75
N VAL A 39 -9.53 -22.03 -2.71
CA VAL A 39 -9.40 -22.43 -1.30
C VAL A 39 -7.94 -22.36 -0.80
N ARG A 40 -7.09 -21.57 -1.45
CA ARG A 40 -5.72 -21.33 -0.98
C ARG A 40 -5.73 -20.18 0.00
N THR A 41 -5.02 -20.35 1.11
CA THR A 41 -4.83 -19.25 2.07
C THR A 41 -4.14 -18.08 1.40
N ILE A 42 -4.78 -16.92 1.46
CA ILE A 42 -4.24 -15.64 1.00
C ILE A 42 -4.17 -14.68 2.18
N ARG A 43 -3.31 -13.66 2.05
CA ARG A 43 -3.33 -12.49 2.92
C ARG A 43 -4.15 -11.42 2.23
N VAL A 44 -5.15 -10.88 2.92
CA VAL A 44 -6.04 -9.83 2.40
C VAL A 44 -5.65 -8.52 3.08
N PRO A 45 -5.34 -7.45 2.34
CA PRO A 45 -4.86 -6.20 2.93
C PRO A 45 -5.98 -5.46 3.68
N ILE A 46 -5.74 -5.14 4.94
CA ILE A 46 -6.66 -4.32 5.75
C ILE A 46 -6.38 -2.85 5.45
N ARG A 47 -7.18 -2.27 4.54
CA ARG A 47 -7.00 -0.87 4.11
C ARG A 47 -7.71 0.15 4.98
N ALA A 48 -8.80 -0.22 5.64
CA ALA A 48 -9.56 0.67 6.52
C ALA A 48 -9.22 0.39 7.99
N CYS A 49 -9.08 1.45 8.78
CA CYS A 49 -8.87 1.30 10.22
C CYS A 49 -10.12 0.68 10.86
N PRO A 50 -10.03 -0.46 11.56
CA PRO A 50 -11.16 -1.10 12.22
C PRO A 50 -11.86 -0.20 13.24
N LYS A 51 -11.12 0.74 13.88
CA LYS A 51 -11.66 1.67 14.88
C LYS A 51 -12.34 2.88 14.24
N CYS A 52 -11.61 3.69 13.48
CA CYS A 52 -12.13 4.96 12.95
C CYS A 52 -12.79 4.84 11.56
N LYS A 53 -12.72 3.66 10.94
CA LYS A 53 -13.28 3.34 9.61
C LYS A 53 -12.73 4.15 8.44
N LEU A 54 -11.75 5.04 8.69
CA LEU A 54 -11.07 5.76 7.64
C LEU A 54 -10.11 4.82 6.90
N VAL A 55 -10.06 4.98 5.57
CA VAL A 55 -9.06 4.36 4.73
C VAL A 55 -7.70 4.93 5.12
N ARG A 56 -6.70 4.05 5.16
CA ARG A 56 -5.30 4.40 5.29
C ARG A 56 -4.95 5.53 4.34
N GLY A 57 -4.18 6.50 4.81
CA GLY A 57 -3.78 7.68 4.04
C GLY A 57 -2.28 7.87 3.95
N ILE A 58 -1.84 8.84 3.14
CA ILE A 58 -0.45 9.27 3.06
C ILE A 58 0.08 9.59 4.47
N LEU A 59 1.35 9.29 4.72
CA LEU A 59 2.03 9.35 6.02
C LEU A 59 1.67 8.25 7.03
N THR A 60 0.76 7.32 6.69
CA THR A 60 0.58 6.11 7.50
C THR A 60 1.91 5.42 7.73
N LEU A 61 2.21 5.05 8.97
CA LEU A 61 3.45 4.35 9.30
C LEU A 61 3.34 2.86 8.91
N ALA A 62 4.40 2.35 8.30
CA ALA A 62 4.62 0.93 8.09
C ALA A 62 5.42 0.39 9.27
N LEU A 63 4.96 -0.71 9.87
CA LEU A 63 5.61 -1.31 11.02
C LEU A 63 5.77 -2.82 10.86
N ARG A 64 6.76 -3.35 11.58
CA ARG A 64 6.95 -4.77 11.84
C ARG A 64 5.98 -5.27 12.92
N GLU A 65 6.01 -6.57 13.16
CA GLU A 65 5.18 -7.22 14.17
C GLU A 65 5.51 -6.74 15.58
N ASN A 66 6.79 -6.46 15.84
CA ASN A 66 7.29 -5.87 17.08
C ASN A 66 7.05 -4.35 17.19
N TRP A 67 6.30 -3.76 16.25
CA TRP A 67 5.98 -2.33 16.16
C TRP A 67 7.17 -1.42 15.84
N ASP A 68 8.28 -1.97 15.33
CA ASP A 68 9.34 -1.14 14.78
C ASP A 68 8.87 -0.43 13.51
N ILE A 69 9.10 0.88 13.44
CA ILE A 69 8.76 1.69 12.26
C ILE A 69 9.78 1.43 11.17
N ILE A 70 9.31 0.89 10.04
CA ILE A 70 10.16 0.54 8.90
C ILE A 70 9.95 1.45 7.70
N GLY A 71 8.89 2.25 7.70
CA GLY A 71 8.56 3.10 6.57
C GLY A 71 7.28 3.90 6.75
N HIS A 72 6.78 4.43 5.64
CA HIS A 72 5.51 5.13 5.59
C HIS A 72 4.90 5.06 4.19
N LEU A 73 3.59 5.23 4.11
CA LEU A 73 2.86 5.38 2.86
C LEU A 73 3.19 6.73 2.25
N LYS A 74 3.89 6.71 1.12
CA LYS A 74 4.38 7.92 0.46
C LYS A 74 3.31 8.52 -0.43
N ASN A 75 2.65 7.69 -1.23
CA ASN A 75 1.67 8.13 -2.21
C ASN A 75 0.79 6.98 -2.70
N TYR A 76 -0.10 7.26 -3.64
CA TYR A 76 -0.82 6.28 -4.44
C TYR A 76 -0.46 6.42 -5.92
N THR A 77 -0.56 5.34 -6.69
CA THR A 77 -0.58 5.42 -8.16
C THR A 77 -1.93 5.97 -8.62
N ALA A 78 -2.04 6.36 -9.90
CA ALA A 78 -3.30 6.80 -10.50
C ALA A 78 -4.40 5.72 -10.40
N LEU A 79 -4.01 4.44 -10.33
CA LEU A 79 -4.91 3.31 -10.17
C LEU A 79 -5.29 3.02 -8.71
N GLY A 80 -4.72 3.76 -7.74
CA GLY A 80 -4.97 3.57 -6.32
C GLY A 80 -4.09 2.51 -5.64
N GLU A 81 -2.94 2.17 -6.23
CA GLU A 81 -1.95 1.28 -5.61
C GLU A 81 -1.14 2.05 -4.57
N GLU A 82 -0.89 1.46 -3.41
CA GLU A 82 -0.12 2.13 -2.35
C GLU A 82 1.38 2.10 -2.66
N ILE A 83 2.02 3.27 -2.61
CA ILE A 83 3.46 3.42 -2.80
C ILE A 83 4.13 3.61 -1.44
N TRP A 84 4.74 2.55 -0.93
CA TRP A 84 5.41 2.54 0.37
C TRP A 84 6.88 2.97 0.26
N LYS A 85 7.31 3.91 1.11
CA LYS A 85 8.73 4.29 1.26
C LYS A 85 9.29 3.74 2.56
N TYR A 86 10.11 2.71 2.42
CA TYR A 86 10.82 2.10 3.54
C TYR A 86 12.14 2.82 3.81
N ARG A 87 12.50 2.94 5.09
CA ARG A 87 13.66 3.71 5.57
C ARG A 87 14.74 2.84 6.20
N VAL A 88 14.41 1.60 6.53
CA VAL A 88 15.33 0.61 7.09
C VAL A 88 15.60 -0.50 6.06
N PRO A 89 16.77 -1.16 6.10
CA PRO A 89 17.04 -2.31 5.24
C PRO A 89 15.98 -3.40 5.40
N TYR A 90 15.80 -4.21 4.36
CA TYR A 90 15.04 -5.45 4.49
C TYR A 90 15.93 -6.50 5.12
N ASP A 91 15.50 -7.06 6.24
CA ASP A 91 16.19 -8.21 6.83
C ASP A 91 15.84 -9.42 5.96
N VAL A 92 16.81 -9.92 5.22
CA VAL A 92 16.62 -10.91 4.15
C VAL A 92 16.23 -12.30 4.67
N ASP A 93 16.27 -12.51 5.98
CA ASP A 93 15.78 -13.71 6.65
C ASP A 93 14.25 -13.76 6.77
N GLU A 94 13.53 -12.67 6.46
CA GLU A 94 12.07 -12.64 6.40
C GLU A 94 11.53 -13.00 4.99
N PRO A 95 10.42 -13.77 4.89
CA PRO A 95 9.89 -14.25 3.61
C PRO A 95 9.66 -13.09 2.65
N GLY A 96 10.25 -13.16 1.45
CA GLY A 96 10.36 -12.07 0.48
C GLY A 96 9.09 -11.27 0.17
N PRO A 97 9.19 -10.17 -0.61
CA PRO A 97 8.10 -9.22 -0.82
C PRO A 97 6.82 -9.93 -1.31
N ILE A 98 5.72 -9.67 -0.61
CA ILE A 98 4.40 -10.21 -0.95
C ILE A 98 3.82 -9.29 -2.03
N VAL A 99 3.71 -9.81 -3.24
CA VAL A 99 3.03 -9.14 -4.35
C VAL A 99 1.55 -9.47 -4.25
N ASP A 100 0.76 -8.54 -3.74
CA ASP A 100 -0.66 -8.75 -3.46
C ASP A 100 -1.47 -8.67 -4.77
N ARG A 101 -1.87 -9.81 -5.34
CA ARG A 101 -2.70 -9.85 -6.55
C ARG A 101 -4.14 -9.48 -6.20
N THR A 102 -4.44 -8.20 -6.21
CA THR A 102 -5.81 -7.70 -6.17
C THR A 102 -6.54 -8.09 -7.47
N VAL A 103 -7.63 -8.85 -7.39
CA VAL A 103 -8.54 -9.27 -8.51
C VAL A 103 -9.74 -8.30 -8.50
N ALA A 104 -10.38 -7.79 -9.57
CA ALA A 104 -10.69 -8.29 -10.92
C ALA A 104 -10.60 -7.19 -12.04
N GLU A 105 -10.96 -7.56 -13.27
CA GLU A 105 -10.72 -6.91 -14.58
C GLU A 105 -11.17 -5.44 -14.76
N PHE A 106 -10.51 -4.73 -15.67
CA PHE A 106 -10.89 -3.38 -16.15
C PHE A 106 -11.77 -3.66 -17.38
N THR A 107 -13.02 -3.19 -17.40
CA THR A 107 -13.86 -3.30 -18.59
C THR A 107 -13.59 -2.15 -19.55
N ASP A 108 -13.79 -2.42 -20.83
CA ASP A 108 -13.49 -1.64 -22.05
C ASP A 108 -14.15 -0.24 -22.11
N GLY A 109 -13.88 0.62 -21.13
CA GLY A 109 -14.46 1.96 -21.04
C GLY A 109 -13.63 3.02 -20.30
N ASP A 110 -12.49 2.65 -19.70
CA ASP A 110 -11.61 3.60 -19.03
C ASP A 110 -10.54 4.11 -20.01
N PHE A 111 -10.78 5.32 -20.52
CA PHE A 111 -9.89 6.04 -21.43
C PHE A 111 -8.54 6.33 -20.77
N VAL A 112 -7.46 5.92 -21.44
CA VAL A 112 -6.08 6.33 -21.12
C VAL A 112 -5.89 7.77 -21.61
N TYR A 113 -5.83 8.73 -20.70
CA TYR A 113 -5.27 10.04 -21.00
C TYR A 113 -3.74 9.95 -20.96
N GLU A 114 -3.12 9.87 -22.13
CA GLU A 114 -1.71 10.20 -22.30
C GLU A 114 -1.60 11.73 -22.35
N GLU A 115 -1.21 12.37 -21.24
CA GLU A 115 -0.72 13.76 -21.30
C GLU A 115 0.73 13.83 -20.86
N GLY A 116 1.59 14.06 -21.86
CA GLY A 116 2.62 15.10 -21.79
C GLY A 116 3.91 14.74 -21.06
N ALA A 117 4.84 14.12 -21.78
CA ALA A 117 6.26 14.27 -21.44
C ALA A 117 6.68 15.72 -21.75
N ASP A 118 6.83 16.55 -20.72
CA ASP A 118 7.57 17.81 -20.80
C ASP A 118 9.06 17.52 -21.08
N GLY A 119 9.43 17.53 -22.35
CA GLY A 119 10.82 17.44 -22.83
C GLY A 119 11.24 18.74 -23.49
N SER A 120 11.82 19.66 -22.72
CA SER A 120 12.59 20.79 -23.26
C SER A 120 13.86 20.27 -23.95
N THR A 121 14.05 20.58 -25.24
CA THR A 121 15.39 20.77 -25.85
C THR A 121 15.38 21.91 -26.87
N THR A 122 16.52 22.61 -26.87
CA THR A 122 16.88 23.90 -27.46
C THR A 122 17.33 23.84 -28.94
N SER A 123 17.30 25.02 -29.60
CA SER A 123 18.06 25.46 -30.81
C SER A 123 17.64 24.86 -32.17
N GLY A 124 17.55 25.60 -33.29
CA GLY A 124 17.84 27.00 -33.60
C GLY A 124 17.78 27.23 -35.13
N SER A 125 17.96 28.50 -35.51
CA SER A 125 18.08 29.11 -36.87
C SER A 125 16.80 29.34 -37.66
#